data_AF-A0A2V6N7G0-F1
#
_entry.id   AF-A0A2V6N7G0-F1
#
_cell.length_a   1.000
_cell.length_b   1.000
_cell.length_c   1.000
_cell.angle_alpha   90.00
_cell.angle_beta   90.00
_cell.angle_gamma   90.00
#
_symmetry.space_group_name_H-M   'P 1'
#
loop_
_entity.id
_entity.type
_entity.pdbx_description
1 polymer ?
#
loop_
_entity_poly.entity_id
_entity_poly.type
_entity_poly.pdbx_seq_one_letter_code
_entity_poly.pdbx_strand_id
1 'polypeptide(L)' 'MTMVRIAAALCFLAVALGAFGAHWLKPTLEAHGLVDVWNKAVLYHFIHAIALFVLALCG' A
#
# COMPACT_ATOMS: atom_id res chain seq x y z
N MET A 1 -12.80 14.06 11.24
CA MET A 1 -12.59 14.22 9.78
C MET A 1 -11.12 14.11 9.36
N THR A 2 -10.16 14.73 10.07
CA THR A 2 -8.73 14.66 9.70
C THR A 2 -8.17 13.24 9.64
N MET A 3 -8.50 12.38 10.61
CA MET A 3 -8.02 10.98 10.63
C MET A 3 -8.52 10.16 9.44
N VAL A 4 -9.79 10.33 9.06
CA VAL A 4 -10.37 9.67 7.87
C VAL A 4 -9.64 10.10 6.59
N ARG A 5 -9.30 11.39 6.46
CA ARG A 5 -8.54 11.89 5.30
C ARG A 5 -7.14 11.28 5.22
N ILE A 6 -6.45 11.16 6.36
CA ILE A 6 -5.12 10.53 6.43
C ILE A 6 -5.22 9.05 6.06
N ALA A 7 -6.17 8.31 6.64
CA ALA A 7 -6.36 6.90 6.33
C ALA A 7 -6.75 6.67 4.86
N ALA A 8 -7.62 7.51 4.29
CA ALA A 8 -7.95 7.46 2.87
C ALA A 8 -6.72 7.71 1.97
N ALA A 9 -5.84 8.65 2.35
CA ALA A 9 -4.59 8.88 1.64
C ALA A 9 -3.65 7.66 1.72
N LEU A 10 -3.58 6.99 2.88
CA LEU A 10 -2.80 5.75 3.03
C LEU A 10 -3.35 4.60 2.17
N CYS A 11 -4.68 4.47 2.08
CA CYS A 11 -5.33 3.50 1.18
C CYS A 11 -5.00 3.80 -0.28
N PHE A 12 -5.07 5.06 -0.70
CA PHE A 12 -4.67 5.48 -2.04
C PHE A 12 -3.21 5.14 -2.34
N LEU A 13 -2.29 5.45 -1.42
CA LEU A 13 -0.87 5.13 -1.57
C LEU A 13 -0.62 3.63 -1.69
N ALA A 14 -1.34 2.81 -0.93
CA ALA A 14 -1.24 1.36 -1.01
C ALA A 14 -1.51 0.84 -2.43
N VAL A 15 -2.59 1.33 -3.05
CA VAL A 15 -2.98 0.96 -4.42
C VAL A 15 -1.99 1.53 -5.44
N ALA A 16 -1.60 2.79 -5.28
CA ALA A 16 -0.65 3.45 -6.17
C ALA A 16 0.71 2.73 -6.19
N LEU A 17 1.24 2.34 -5.03
CA LEU A 17 2.50 1.59 -4.91
C LEU A 17 2.37 0.18 -5.47
N GLY A 18 1.24 -0.49 -5.28
CA GLY A 18 0.96 -1.79 -5.91
C GLY A 18 0.96 -1.70 -7.44
N ALA A 19 0.23 -0.73 -7.99
CA ALA A 19 0.18 -0.50 -9.44
C ALA A 19 1.55 -0.12 -10.02
N PHE A 20 2.28 0.77 -9.35
CA PHE A 20 3.65 1.16 -9.72
C PHE A 20 4.60 -0.05 -9.74
N GLY A 21 4.52 -0.89 -8.71
CA GLY A 21 5.25 -2.15 -8.61
C GLY A 21 5.01 -3.07 -9.81
N ALA A 22 3.74 -3.28 -10.16
CA ALA A 22 3.34 -4.21 -11.22
C ALA A 22 3.66 -3.69 -12.64
N HIS A 23 3.54 -2.39 -12.89
CA HIS A 23 3.62 -1.83 -14.24
C HIS A 23 4.99 -1.27 -14.59
N TRP A 24 5.63 -0.55 -13.66
CA TRP A 24 6.86 0.20 -13.96
C TRP A 24 8.10 -0.36 -13.26
N LEU A 25 7.96 -0.75 -11.98
CA LEU A 25 9.10 -1.18 -11.17
C LEU A 25 9.46 -2.65 -11.35
N LYS A 26 8.58 -3.46 -11.97
CA LYS A 26 8.73 -4.91 -12.10
C LYS A 26 10.09 -5.36 -12.66
N PRO A 27 10.65 -4.78 -13.75
CA PRO A 27 11.96 -5.18 -14.26
C PRO A 27 13.10 -4.96 -13.25
N THR A 28 13.06 -3.86 -12.50
CA THR A 28 14.03 -3.57 -11.44
C THR A 28 13.89 -4.55 -10.27
N LEU A 29 12.65 -4.85 -9.86
CA LEU A 29 12.40 -5.85 -8.81
C LEU A 29 12.89 -7.24 -9.20
N GLU A 30 12.70 -7.64 -10.46
CA GLU A 30 13.18 -8.91 -10.98
C GLU A 30 14.72 -8.95 -11.02
N ALA A 31 15.37 -7.87 -11.50
CA ALA A 31 16.82 -7.77 -11.54
C ALA A 31 17.50 -7.92 -10.17
N HIS A 32 16.80 -7.54 -9.09
CA HIS A 32 17.29 -7.65 -7.72
C HIS A 32 16.68 -8.81 -6.92
N GLY A 33 15.79 -9.62 -7.51
CA GLY A 33 15.10 -10.71 -6.80
C GLY A 33 14.17 -10.23 -5.67
N LEU A 34 13.61 -9.01 -5.80
CA LEU A 34 12.83 -8.34 -4.75
C LEU A 34 11.31 -8.34 -5.00
N VAL A 35 10.83 -9.06 -6.02
CA VAL A 35 9.39 -9.10 -6.38
C VAL A 35 8.53 -9.52 -5.19
N ASP A 36 8.90 -10.61 -4.50
CA ASP A 36 8.15 -11.11 -3.34
C ASP A 36 8.20 -10.14 -2.15
N VAL A 37 9.35 -9.50 -1.93
CA VAL A 37 9.53 -8.52 -0.86
C VAL A 37 8.62 -7.31 -1.10
N TRP A 38 8.58 -6.80 -2.33
CA TRP A 38 7.70 -5.71 -2.71
C TRP A 38 6.22 -6.09 -2.54
N ASN A 39 5.82 -7.26 -3.02
CA ASN A 39 4.44 -7.75 -2.89
C ASN A 39 4.01 -7.85 -1.42
N LYS A 40 4.88 -8.38 -0.55
CA LYS A 40 4.59 -8.43 0.89
C LYS A 40 4.52 -7.04 1.53
N ALA A 41 5.42 -6.13 1.17
CA ALA A 41 5.42 -4.77 1.69
C ALA A 41 4.12 -4.01 1.32
N VAL A 42 3.70 -4.09 0.05
CA VAL A 42 2.44 -3.47 -0.40
C VAL A 42 1.24 -4.14 0.27
N LEU A 43 1.21 -5.47 0.39
CA LEU A 43 0.13 -6.18 1.08
C LEU A 43 0.01 -5.74 2.54
N TYR A 44 1.13 -5.67 3.26
CA TYR A 44 1.14 -5.21 4.65
C TYR A 44 0.65 -3.76 4.73
N HIS A 45 1.17 -2.86 3.90
CA HIS A 45 0.70 -1.47 3.86
C HIS A 45 -0.80 -1.39 3.60
N PHE A 46 -1.34 -2.17 2.66
CA PHE A 46 -2.77 -2.19 2.33
C PHE A 46 -3.64 -2.65 3.51
N ILE A 47 -3.24 -3.75 4.18
CA ILE A 47 -3.95 -4.25 5.36
C ILE A 47 -3.95 -3.20 6.48
N HIS A 48 -2.81 -2.58 6.76
CA HIS A 48 -2.72 -1.53 7.79
C HIS A 48 -3.52 -0.29 7.42
N ALA A 49 -3.52 0.12 6.15
CA ALA A 49 -4.30 1.27 5.68
C ALA A 49 -5.81 1.03 5.86
N ILE A 50 -6.31 -0.18 5.55
CA ILE A 50 -7.71 -0.56 5.81
C ILE A 50 -8.00 -0.56 7.31
N ALA A 51 -7.14 -1.17 8.13
CA ALA A 51 -7.33 -1.20 9.58
C ALA A 51 -7.40 0.22 10.16
N LEU A 52 -6.51 1.12 9.74
CA LEU A 52 -6.52 2.53 10.14
C LEU A 52 -7.77 3.27 9.64
N PHE A 53 -8.24 2.96 8.44
CA PHE A 53 -9.47 3.55 7.91
C PHE A 53 -10.69 3.14 8.73
N VAL A 54 -10.81 1.86 9.07
CA VAL A 54 -11.87 1.35 9.97
C VAL A 54 -11.79 2.00 11.35
N LEU A 55 -10.59 2.08 11.93
CA LEU A 55 -10.39 2.76 13.22
C LEU A 55 -10.75 4.24 13.15
N ALA A 56 -10.44 4.93 12.05
CA ALA A 56 -10.79 6.35 11.89
C ALA A 56 -12.31 6.59 11.71
N LEU A 57 -13.09 5.56 11.37
CA LEU A 57 -14.55 5.61 11.25
C LEU A 57 -15.27 5.25 12.55
N CYS A 58 -14.74 4.30 13.31
CA CYS A 58 -15.40 3.71 14.47
C CYS A 58 -14.79 4.09 15.83
N GLY A 59 -13.58 4.67 15.84
CA GLY A 59 -12.83 5.06 17.03
C GLY A 59 -12.81 6.55 17.32
#